data_AF-A0A162XJC9-F1
#
_entry.id   AF-A0A162XJC9-F1
#
_cell.length_a   1.000
_cell.length_b   1.000
_cell.length_c   1.000
_cell.angle_alpha   90.00
_cell.angle_beta   90.00
_cell.angle_gamma   90.00
#
_symmetry.space_group_name_H-M   'P 1'
#
loop_
_entity.id
_entity.type
_entity.pdbx_description
1 polymer ?
#
loop_
_entity_poly.entity_id
_entity_poly.type
_entity_poly.pdbx_seq_one_letter_code
_entity_poly.pdbx_strand_id
1 'polypeptide(L)'
;MPQEASKISDPDTTAAAAEEVIAETSEQQEAHASEDESGDEATETVEGGEGATEKKKKSRKRKIKDAITGKGKAPEATDLNAPASGQLGKDQMSMLLDANPALKNQLLSKANNKADLEQMIKKLNISEMLTGLAPQGATKDMADHAFWKTQPVPSFDEMSAKERIPDGPIKEIDIEKVDRNPSPMYPGFEWVTMDLEDTKQLDEVYDLLTNHYVEDKDATFRFKYSPSFLNWALKAPGWKKEWHVGVRATASGKLVAFISGIPIQLRIREKVLKCSEVNFLCVHKKLRSKRLAPVLIKEITRRCYVEGTFQAVYTVGSLLPTPVSTCRYFHRALDWEKLYDVGFSPLPHGSTKLRQINRYKLPDTTSTPGLRQMESKDVDAALDLLKRYLERMDMAQVFDKTEFEHWICPKEKPKEQVVWSYVVEDPNTHKITDYFSFYNLESTVIGNKKHDTIKAAYLFYYASEVAFAKDEDKLKTRLNSLMKDALILAKKADFDVFNALTLLDNPLFLEEQRFGAGDGSLHYYLYNYRAAPITGGIDSRNQSSIKHMGGIGLTML
;
A
#
# COMPACT_ATOMS: atom_id res chain seq x y z
N MET A 1 0.51 -9.31 -2.69
CA MET A 1 0.87 -10.48 -3.53
C MET A 1 -0.40 -11.24 -3.89
N PRO A 2 -0.67 -11.60 -5.15
CA PRO A 2 -1.72 -12.58 -5.45
C PRO A 2 -1.25 -13.96 -4.96
N GLN A 3 -2.02 -14.57 -4.04
CA GLN A 3 -1.75 -15.89 -3.49
C GLN A 3 -2.57 -16.94 -4.23
N GLU A 4 -1.96 -17.62 -5.20
CA GLU A 4 -2.46 -18.89 -5.71
C GLU A 4 -2.09 -20.03 -4.75
N ALA A 5 -3.05 -20.93 -4.52
CA ALA A 5 -2.92 -22.05 -3.61
C ALA A 5 -2.17 -23.20 -4.31
N SER A 6 -1.25 -23.87 -3.61
CA SER A 6 -1.00 -25.31 -3.78
C SER A 6 -0.20 -25.92 -2.63
N LYS A 7 -0.26 -27.25 -2.57
CA LYS A 7 -0.03 -28.21 -1.48
C LYS A 7 1.27 -28.06 -0.66
N ILE A 8 1.30 -28.75 0.49
CA ILE A 8 2.48 -28.93 1.37
C ILE A 8 3.67 -29.32 0.47
N SER A 9 4.74 -28.51 0.49
CA SER A 9 5.92 -28.73 -0.34
C SER A 9 6.80 -29.83 0.25
N ASP A 10 7.06 -30.87 -0.54
CA ASP A 10 8.13 -31.84 -0.27
C ASP A 10 9.50 -31.12 -0.29
N PRO A 11 10.42 -31.44 0.64
CA PRO A 11 11.78 -30.85 0.69
C PRO A 11 12.50 -30.92 -0.67
N ASP A 12 12.33 -32.03 -1.39
CA ASP A 12 12.94 -32.28 -2.71
C ASP A 12 12.46 -31.29 -3.77
N THR A 13 11.20 -30.83 -3.69
CA THR A 13 10.67 -29.86 -4.66
C THR A 13 11.23 -28.45 -4.44
N THR A 14 11.68 -28.14 -3.23
CA THR A 14 12.30 -26.86 -2.90
C THR A 14 13.77 -26.85 -3.31
N ALA A 15 14.46 -27.99 -3.20
CA ALA A 15 15.82 -28.19 -3.69
C ALA A 15 15.90 -28.08 -5.23
N ALA A 16 15.02 -28.76 -5.97
CA ALA A 16 14.99 -28.68 -7.44
C ALA A 16 14.68 -27.26 -7.96
N ALA A 17 13.81 -26.51 -7.28
CA ALA A 17 13.53 -25.12 -7.63
C ALA A 17 14.70 -24.19 -7.28
N ALA A 18 15.50 -24.52 -6.26
CA ALA A 18 16.74 -23.80 -5.98
C ALA A 18 17.73 -24.01 -7.13
N GLU A 19 17.91 -25.26 -7.60
CA GLU A 19 18.77 -25.60 -8.74
C GLU A 19 18.34 -24.88 -10.03
N GLU A 20 17.04 -24.76 -10.30
CA GLU A 20 16.52 -24.04 -11.48
C GLU A 20 16.76 -22.52 -11.42
N VAL A 21 16.65 -21.92 -10.22
CA VAL A 21 17.00 -20.50 -10.00
C VAL A 21 18.51 -20.32 -10.18
N ILE A 22 19.32 -21.26 -9.69
CA ILE A 22 20.78 -21.25 -9.82
C ILE A 22 21.19 -21.30 -11.31
N ALA A 23 20.59 -22.20 -12.09
CA ALA A 23 20.92 -22.39 -13.51
C ALA A 23 20.67 -21.12 -14.35
N GLU A 24 19.50 -20.50 -14.22
CA GLU A 24 19.15 -19.28 -14.96
C GLU A 24 20.02 -18.07 -14.56
N THR A 25 20.43 -17.99 -13.29
CA THR A 25 21.34 -16.93 -12.84
C THR A 25 22.76 -17.09 -13.34
N SER A 26 23.16 -18.32 -13.68
CA SER A 26 24.44 -18.61 -14.32
C SER A 26 24.44 -18.11 -15.77
N GLU A 27 23.33 -18.33 -16.50
CA GLU A 27 23.14 -17.87 -17.88
C GLU A 27 23.07 -16.33 -17.98
N GLN A 28 22.46 -15.64 -17.02
CA GLN A 28 22.45 -14.15 -16.98
C GLN A 28 23.84 -13.56 -16.71
N GLN A 29 24.72 -14.28 -16.01
CA GLN A 29 26.10 -13.87 -15.77
C GLN A 29 26.97 -14.05 -17.02
N GLU A 30 26.75 -15.10 -17.80
CA GLU A 30 27.41 -15.28 -19.09
C GLU A 30 26.94 -14.25 -20.13
N ALA A 31 25.64 -13.91 -20.13
CA ALA A 31 25.11 -12.86 -21.01
C ALA A 31 25.74 -11.48 -20.73
N HIS A 32 25.87 -11.09 -19.45
CA HIS A 32 26.52 -9.83 -19.07
C HIS A 32 28.05 -9.82 -19.29
N ALA A 33 28.70 -10.98 -19.34
CA ALA A 33 30.12 -11.07 -19.71
C ALA A 33 30.35 -11.06 -21.23
N SER A 34 29.34 -11.41 -22.03
CA SER A 34 29.42 -11.51 -23.49
C SER A 34 28.99 -10.26 -24.27
N GLU A 35 28.39 -9.26 -23.61
CA GLU A 35 27.94 -8.02 -24.28
C GLU A 35 29.06 -7.00 -24.56
N ASP A 36 30.32 -7.29 -24.23
CA ASP A 36 31.47 -6.40 -24.48
C ASP A 36 32.33 -6.78 -25.71
N GLU A 37 31.92 -7.75 -26.54
CA GLU A 37 32.59 -8.01 -27.83
C GLU A 37 31.64 -8.30 -29.01
N SER A 38 31.78 -7.46 -30.03
CA SER A 38 31.33 -7.56 -31.43
C SER A 38 29.90 -7.12 -31.77
N GLY A 39 29.83 -6.03 -32.56
CA GLY A 39 28.70 -5.71 -33.41
C GLY A 39 28.89 -6.27 -34.81
N ASP A 40 27.79 -6.64 -35.47
CA ASP A 40 27.43 -6.13 -36.81
C ASP A 40 25.99 -6.50 -37.18
N GLU A 41 25.40 -5.72 -38.08
CA GLU A 41 24.03 -5.77 -38.59
C GLU A 41 23.67 -7.05 -39.37
N ALA A 42 22.39 -7.47 -39.31
CA ALA A 42 21.66 -7.98 -40.48
C ALA A 42 20.13 -8.02 -40.26
N THR A 43 19.42 -7.37 -41.18
CA THR A 43 17.97 -7.38 -41.40
C THR A 43 17.47 -8.70 -41.99
N GLU A 44 16.27 -9.17 -41.61
CA GLU A 44 15.41 -9.94 -42.53
C GLU A 44 13.91 -9.87 -42.18
N THR A 45 13.11 -9.67 -43.22
CA THR A 45 11.65 -9.52 -43.30
C THR A 45 10.96 -10.87 -43.52
N VAL A 46 9.78 -11.11 -42.93
CA VAL A 46 8.75 -12.01 -43.52
C VAL A 46 7.32 -11.52 -43.21
N GLU A 47 6.51 -11.39 -44.27
CA GLU A 47 5.07 -11.10 -44.30
C GLU A 47 4.18 -12.34 -44.03
N GLY A 48 2.93 -12.10 -43.59
CA GLY A 48 1.76 -12.80 -44.14
C GLY A 48 0.74 -13.43 -43.15
N GLY A 49 -0.53 -13.02 -43.25
CA GLY A 49 -1.69 -13.90 -43.03
C GLY A 49 -2.90 -13.39 -42.21
N GLU A 50 -3.77 -12.57 -42.80
CA GLU A 50 -5.13 -12.25 -42.28
C GLU A 50 -6.19 -13.31 -42.66
N GLY A 51 -7.23 -13.46 -41.82
CA GLY A 51 -8.62 -13.51 -42.30
C GLY A 51 -9.39 -14.84 -42.25
N ALA A 52 -10.09 -15.14 -41.14
CA ALA A 52 -11.22 -16.10 -41.17
C ALA A 52 -12.27 -16.01 -40.02
N THR A 53 -12.14 -15.12 -39.03
CA THR A 53 -12.97 -15.20 -37.80
C THR A 53 -14.03 -14.10 -37.60
N GLU A 54 -14.14 -13.11 -38.50
CA GLU A 54 -15.03 -11.96 -38.28
C GLU A 54 -16.50 -12.15 -38.68
N LYS A 55 -16.84 -13.09 -39.59
CA LYS A 55 -18.22 -13.21 -40.10
C LYS A 55 -19.20 -13.93 -39.17
N LYS A 56 -18.74 -14.73 -38.20
CA LYS A 56 -19.61 -15.43 -37.22
C LYS A 56 -19.99 -14.59 -35.98
N LYS A 57 -19.25 -13.52 -35.64
CA LYS A 57 -19.53 -12.67 -34.47
C LYS A 57 -20.66 -11.64 -34.68
N LYS A 58 -20.99 -11.27 -35.92
CA LYS A 58 -22.02 -10.25 -36.22
C LYS A 58 -23.48 -10.72 -36.06
N SER A 59 -23.79 -12.02 -36.19
CA SER A 59 -25.19 -12.49 -36.08
C SER A 59 -25.67 -12.69 -34.64
N ARG A 60 -24.75 -12.95 -33.69
CA ARG A 60 -25.07 -13.10 -32.25
C ARG A 60 -25.35 -11.76 -31.55
N LYS A 61 -24.71 -10.66 -32.00
CA LYS A 61 -24.92 -9.29 -31.46
C LYS A 61 -26.29 -8.70 -31.79
N ARG A 62 -26.96 -9.14 -32.87
CA ARG A 62 -28.28 -8.61 -33.27
C ARG A 62 -29.42 -9.22 -32.45
N LYS A 63 -29.30 -10.49 -32.02
CA LYS A 63 -30.32 -11.16 -31.18
C LYS A 63 -30.33 -10.75 -29.71
N ILE A 64 -29.23 -10.17 -29.19
CA ILE A 64 -29.15 -9.66 -27.81
C ILE A 64 -29.71 -8.23 -27.69
N LYS A 65 -29.72 -7.46 -28.79
CA LYS A 65 -30.17 -6.07 -28.81
C LYS A 65 -31.70 -5.93 -28.70
N ASP A 66 -32.46 -6.92 -29.18
CA ASP A 66 -33.93 -6.90 -29.15
C ASP A 66 -34.52 -7.36 -27.80
N ALA A 67 -33.71 -7.95 -26.90
CA ALA A 67 -34.16 -8.41 -25.59
C ALA A 67 -34.05 -7.34 -24.47
N ILE A 68 -33.36 -6.22 -24.72
CA ILE A 68 -33.05 -5.20 -23.70
C ILE A 68 -34.07 -4.04 -23.73
N THR A 69 -34.89 -3.91 -24.78
CA THR A 69 -35.83 -2.77 -24.95
C THR A 69 -37.28 -3.12 -24.58
N GLY A 70 -37.50 -3.69 -23.38
CA GLY A 70 -38.82 -3.96 -22.82
C GLY A 70 -39.28 -2.85 -21.87
N LYS A 71 -40.31 -2.09 -22.28
CA LYS A 71 -40.99 -1.02 -21.52
C LYS A 71 -41.64 -1.55 -20.22
N GLY A 72 -41.46 -0.84 -19.10
CA GLY A 72 -42.24 -1.02 -17.87
C GLY A 72 -42.04 0.16 -16.90
N LYS A 73 -43.15 0.71 -16.38
CA LYS A 73 -43.28 1.97 -15.62
C LYS A 73 -42.48 2.02 -14.31
N ALA A 74 -41.95 3.22 -13.99
CA ALA A 74 -41.42 3.57 -12.67
C ALA A 74 -42.55 3.79 -11.65
N PRO A 75 -42.35 3.43 -10.36
CA PRO A 75 -43.03 4.07 -9.25
C PRO A 75 -42.12 5.03 -8.48
N GLU A 76 -42.79 6.00 -7.88
CA GLU A 76 -42.31 7.25 -7.27
C GLU A 76 -41.45 7.07 -6.02
N ALA A 77 -40.67 8.13 -5.75
CA ALA A 77 -39.85 8.32 -4.57
C ALA A 77 -40.69 8.68 -3.34
N THR A 78 -40.51 7.96 -2.24
CA THR A 78 -40.84 8.43 -0.88
C THR A 78 -39.83 7.93 0.16
N ASP A 79 -39.44 8.89 1.01
CA ASP A 79 -38.72 8.84 2.29
C ASP A 79 -37.24 8.39 2.39
N LEU A 80 -36.37 9.39 2.63
CA LEU A 80 -34.93 9.28 2.90
C LEU A 80 -34.56 9.49 4.39
N ASN A 81 -35.52 9.44 5.32
CA ASN A 81 -35.26 9.66 6.75
C ASN A 81 -36.00 8.67 7.66
N ALA A 82 -35.55 7.41 7.70
CA ALA A 82 -35.95 6.46 8.75
C ALA A 82 -34.70 5.86 9.44
N PRO A 83 -34.73 5.68 10.78
CA PRO A 83 -33.58 5.21 11.55
C PRO A 83 -33.24 3.76 11.24
N ALA A 84 -31.94 3.43 11.36
CA ALA A 84 -31.39 2.09 11.14
C ALA A 84 -31.94 1.06 12.15
N SER A 85 -33.09 0.46 11.85
CA SER A 85 -33.53 -0.80 12.44
C SER A 85 -33.23 -1.92 11.46
N GLY A 86 -32.29 -2.79 11.85
CA GLY A 86 -31.74 -3.83 11.00
C GLY A 86 -32.78 -4.83 10.50
N GLN A 87 -32.90 -4.91 9.17
CA GLN A 87 -33.13 -6.11 8.36
C GLN A 87 -33.15 -5.67 6.89
N LEU A 88 -32.27 -6.22 6.06
CA LEU A 88 -32.35 -6.05 4.61
C LEU A 88 -33.65 -6.70 4.10
N GLY A 89 -34.45 -5.95 3.36
CA GLY A 89 -35.62 -6.48 2.67
C GLY A 89 -35.22 -7.55 1.66
N LYS A 90 -36.11 -8.52 1.41
CA LYS A 90 -35.87 -9.64 0.46
C LYS A 90 -35.42 -9.18 -0.92
N ASP A 91 -35.81 -7.97 -1.33
CA ASP A 91 -35.49 -7.39 -2.62
C ASP A 91 -34.06 -6.84 -2.72
N GLN A 92 -33.46 -6.41 -1.59
CA GLN A 92 -32.05 -6.00 -1.57
C GLN A 92 -31.11 -7.22 -1.50
N MET A 93 -31.58 -8.30 -0.89
CA MET A 93 -30.90 -9.60 -0.83
C MET A 93 -30.77 -10.25 -2.21
N SER A 94 -31.83 -10.21 -3.02
CA SER A 94 -31.81 -10.74 -4.39
C SER A 94 -30.88 -9.91 -5.28
N MET A 95 -30.88 -8.59 -5.11
CA MET A 95 -30.05 -7.67 -5.90
C MET A 95 -28.54 -7.88 -5.68
N LEU A 96 -28.11 -8.15 -4.44
CA LEU A 96 -26.71 -8.50 -4.11
C LEU A 96 -26.28 -9.83 -4.73
N LEU A 97 -27.15 -10.84 -4.71
CA LEU A 97 -26.87 -12.16 -5.27
C LEU A 97 -26.84 -12.13 -6.81
N ASP A 98 -27.68 -11.32 -7.44
CA ASP A 98 -27.70 -11.17 -8.90
C ASP A 98 -26.55 -10.29 -9.41
N ALA A 99 -26.04 -9.37 -8.59
CA ALA A 99 -24.84 -8.58 -8.90
C ALA A 99 -23.54 -9.39 -8.87
N ASN A 100 -23.51 -10.56 -8.21
CA ASN A 100 -22.33 -11.42 -8.15
C ASN A 100 -22.67 -12.92 -8.34
N PRO A 101 -22.74 -13.40 -9.59
CA PRO A 101 -23.12 -14.78 -9.91
C PRO A 101 -22.18 -15.84 -9.33
N ALA A 102 -20.90 -15.51 -9.12
CA ALA A 102 -19.92 -16.43 -8.55
C ALA A 102 -20.16 -16.63 -7.04
N LEU A 103 -20.42 -15.54 -6.31
CA LEU A 103 -20.77 -15.57 -4.90
C LEU A 103 -22.09 -16.30 -4.67
N LYS A 104 -23.08 -16.08 -5.54
CA LYS A 104 -24.37 -16.79 -5.52
C LYS A 104 -24.19 -18.31 -5.65
N ASN A 105 -23.37 -18.77 -6.60
CA ASN A 105 -23.11 -20.19 -6.79
C ASN A 105 -22.30 -20.81 -5.63
N GLN A 106 -21.39 -20.05 -5.02
CA GLN A 106 -20.60 -20.50 -3.88
C GLN A 106 -21.43 -20.59 -2.59
N LEU A 107 -22.35 -19.66 -2.37
CA LEU A 107 -23.28 -19.68 -1.24
C LEU A 107 -24.33 -20.79 -1.38
N LEU A 108 -24.87 -20.99 -2.59
CA LEU A 108 -25.81 -22.08 -2.86
C LEU A 108 -25.18 -23.47 -2.76
N SER A 109 -23.87 -23.60 -3.02
CA SER A 109 -23.16 -24.88 -2.88
C SER A 109 -22.72 -25.21 -1.45
N LYS A 110 -22.58 -24.20 -0.58
CA LYS A 110 -22.25 -24.37 0.85
C LYS A 110 -23.47 -24.38 1.78
N ALA A 111 -24.62 -23.86 1.36
CA ALA A 111 -25.82 -23.80 2.20
C ALA A 111 -26.65 -25.09 2.12
N ASN A 112 -26.94 -25.70 3.27
CA ASN A 112 -27.75 -26.92 3.33
C ASN A 112 -29.26 -26.64 3.26
N ASN A 113 -29.69 -25.43 3.62
CA ASN A 113 -31.09 -25.00 3.52
C ASN A 113 -31.20 -23.46 3.39
N LYS A 114 -32.42 -22.98 3.18
CA LYS A 114 -32.71 -21.55 2.97
C LYS A 114 -32.43 -20.67 4.20
N ALA A 115 -32.57 -21.20 5.42
CA ALA A 115 -32.28 -20.48 6.65
C ALA A 115 -30.77 -20.33 6.88
N ASP A 116 -30.00 -21.33 6.50
CA ASP A 116 -28.54 -21.37 6.55
C ASP A 116 -27.93 -20.36 5.54
N LEU A 117 -28.52 -20.27 4.35
CA LEU A 117 -28.20 -19.26 3.34
C LEU A 117 -28.47 -17.84 3.86
N GLU A 118 -29.61 -17.61 4.49
CA GLU A 118 -29.95 -16.31 5.10
C GLU A 118 -29.01 -15.95 6.25
N GLN A 119 -28.54 -16.92 7.05
CA GLN A 119 -27.54 -16.70 8.09
C GLN A 119 -26.14 -16.39 7.53
N MET A 120 -25.70 -17.11 6.49
CA MET A 120 -24.41 -16.85 5.83
C MET A 120 -24.36 -15.47 5.20
N ILE A 121 -25.44 -15.04 4.54
CA ILE A 121 -25.51 -13.70 3.95
C ILE A 121 -25.61 -12.61 5.03
N LYS A 122 -26.27 -12.86 6.17
CA LYS A 122 -26.22 -11.96 7.33
C LYS A 122 -24.81 -11.84 7.91
N LYS A 123 -24.04 -12.94 7.97
CA LYS A 123 -22.63 -12.93 8.41
C LYS A 123 -21.73 -12.17 7.43
N LEU A 124 -21.94 -12.34 6.12
CA LEU A 124 -21.23 -11.58 5.08
C LEU A 124 -21.49 -10.06 5.22
N ASN A 125 -22.76 -9.65 5.38
CA ASN A 125 -23.11 -8.25 5.61
C ASN A 125 -22.49 -7.69 6.90
N ILE A 126 -22.37 -8.48 7.97
CA ILE A 126 -21.70 -8.05 9.21
C ILE A 126 -20.19 -7.90 9.00
N SER A 127 -19.56 -8.82 8.27
CA SER A 127 -18.14 -8.73 7.90
C SER A 127 -17.86 -7.52 7.01
N GLU A 128 -18.73 -7.24 6.02
CA GLU A 128 -18.66 -6.07 5.13
C GLU A 128 -18.95 -4.75 5.89
N MET A 129 -19.86 -4.77 6.87
CA MET A 129 -20.17 -3.60 7.70
C MET A 129 -19.07 -3.29 8.73
N LEU A 130 -18.39 -4.30 9.26
CA LEU A 130 -17.26 -4.14 10.19
C LEU A 130 -15.96 -3.76 9.49
N THR A 131 -15.80 -4.17 8.23
CA THR A 131 -14.64 -3.82 7.40
C THR A 131 -14.84 -2.56 6.56
N GLY A 132 -16.07 -2.03 6.47
CA GLY A 132 -16.38 -0.82 5.72
C GLY A 132 -16.19 -0.96 4.20
N LEU A 133 -16.26 -2.18 3.65
CA LEU A 133 -15.92 -2.45 2.25
C LEU A 133 -17.10 -3.03 1.47
N ALA A 134 -17.28 -2.55 0.24
CA ALA A 134 -18.00 -3.26 -0.82
C ALA A 134 -17.11 -4.38 -1.39
N PRO A 135 -17.67 -5.55 -1.78
CA PRO A 135 -16.87 -6.70 -2.20
C PRO A 135 -16.30 -6.47 -3.61
N GLN A 136 -15.02 -6.08 -3.69
CA GLN A 136 -14.21 -6.26 -4.88
C GLN A 136 -13.08 -7.24 -4.57
N GLY A 137 -13.25 -8.48 -5.02
CA GLY A 137 -12.28 -9.58 -4.88
C GLY A 137 -12.83 -10.72 -4.03
N ALA A 138 -12.65 -11.96 -4.50
CA ALA A 138 -13.08 -13.16 -3.80
C ALA A 138 -12.47 -13.20 -2.39
N THR A 139 -13.31 -13.00 -1.37
CA THR A 139 -12.97 -13.21 0.03
C THR A 139 -12.71 -14.70 0.22
N LYS A 140 -11.44 -15.09 0.22
CA LYS A 140 -11.03 -16.41 0.70
C LYS A 140 -11.30 -16.45 2.21
N ASP A 141 -12.04 -17.45 2.66
CA ASP A 141 -12.34 -17.67 4.08
C ASP A 141 -11.02 -17.75 4.88
N MET A 142 -11.04 -17.34 6.16
CA MET A 142 -9.97 -17.61 7.15
C MET A 142 -9.52 -19.09 7.13
N ALA A 143 -10.42 -19.99 6.72
CA ALA A 143 -10.15 -21.40 6.51
C ALA A 143 -8.90 -21.66 5.63
N ASP A 144 -8.61 -20.80 4.66
CA ASP A 144 -7.53 -20.98 3.68
C ASP A 144 -6.17 -20.41 4.12
N HIS A 145 -6.11 -19.60 5.19
CA HIS A 145 -4.86 -18.96 5.67
C HIS A 145 -4.15 -19.78 6.76
N ALA A 146 -3.59 -20.94 6.41
CA ALA A 146 -2.96 -21.87 7.36
C ALA A 146 -1.85 -21.26 8.24
N PHE A 147 -1.05 -20.32 7.71
CA PHE A 147 0.02 -19.66 8.48
C PHE A 147 -0.54 -18.68 9.52
N TRP A 148 -1.40 -17.74 9.09
CA TRP A 148 -1.91 -16.65 9.94
C TRP A 148 -2.76 -17.15 11.12
N LYS A 149 -3.41 -18.31 10.99
CA LYS A 149 -4.11 -18.98 12.11
C LYS A 149 -3.20 -19.28 13.31
N THR A 150 -1.90 -19.46 13.08
CA THR A 150 -0.92 -19.78 14.14
C THR A 150 -0.26 -18.55 14.73
N GLN A 151 -0.49 -17.38 14.14
CA GLN A 151 0.16 -16.13 14.53
C GLN A 151 -0.71 -15.37 15.55
N PRO A 152 -0.08 -14.56 16.41
CA PRO A 152 -0.81 -13.72 17.39
C PRO A 152 -1.44 -12.52 16.68
N VAL A 153 -2.46 -12.76 15.87
CA VAL A 153 -3.25 -11.74 15.17
C VAL A 153 -4.74 -11.97 15.45
N PRO A 154 -5.57 -10.91 15.53
CA PRO A 154 -7.00 -11.07 15.77
C PRO A 154 -7.68 -11.87 14.65
N SER A 155 -8.68 -12.67 15.02
CA SER A 155 -9.49 -13.39 14.04
C SER A 155 -10.69 -12.58 13.55
N PHE A 156 -11.23 -12.88 12.36
CA PHE A 156 -12.44 -12.21 11.86
C PHE A 156 -13.64 -12.43 12.77
N ASP A 157 -13.78 -13.65 13.32
CA ASP A 157 -14.88 -13.99 14.21
C ASP A 157 -14.81 -13.19 15.52
N GLU A 158 -13.61 -13.05 16.07
CA GLU A 158 -13.34 -12.27 17.29
C GLU A 158 -13.61 -10.77 17.08
N MET A 159 -13.22 -10.23 15.92
CA MET A 159 -13.50 -8.84 15.55
C MET A 159 -14.99 -8.59 15.23
N SER A 160 -15.76 -9.66 14.99
CA SER A 160 -17.21 -9.61 14.76
C SER A 160 -18.07 -9.73 16.00
N ALA A 161 -17.48 -10.09 17.14
CA ALA A 161 -18.16 -10.10 18.42
C ALA A 161 -18.49 -8.65 18.84
N LYS A 162 -19.75 -8.41 19.23
CA LYS A 162 -20.27 -7.08 19.63
C LYS A 162 -19.69 -6.54 20.94
N GLU A 163 -18.80 -7.27 21.60
CA GLU A 163 -18.19 -6.83 22.84
C GLU A 163 -17.05 -5.85 22.54
N ARG A 164 -16.91 -4.80 23.35
CA ARG A 164 -15.78 -3.87 23.24
C ARG A 164 -14.50 -4.66 23.42
N ILE A 165 -13.78 -4.85 22.33
CA ILE A 165 -12.49 -5.52 22.31
C ILE A 165 -11.50 -4.63 23.09
N PRO A 166 -10.99 -5.05 24.25
CA PRO A 166 -10.02 -4.25 24.98
C PRO A 166 -8.69 -4.25 24.24
N ASP A 167 -8.11 -3.06 24.08
CA ASP A 167 -6.81 -2.90 23.43
C ASP A 167 -5.69 -3.50 24.30
N GLY A 168 -4.85 -4.36 23.73
CA GLY A 168 -3.76 -4.98 24.46
C GLY A 168 -3.01 -6.08 23.70
N PRO A 169 -1.89 -6.57 24.27
CA PRO A 169 -1.13 -7.67 23.68
C PRO A 169 -1.95 -8.96 23.63
N ILE A 170 -1.76 -9.76 22.58
CA ILE A 170 -2.48 -11.03 22.39
C ILE A 170 -1.76 -12.15 23.15
N LYS A 171 -0.43 -12.15 23.08
CA LYS A 171 0.43 -13.13 23.74
C LYS A 171 1.49 -12.41 24.55
N GLU A 172 1.62 -12.81 25.82
CA GLU A 172 2.76 -12.47 26.65
C GLU A 172 3.95 -13.35 26.26
N ILE A 173 5.09 -12.71 26.03
CA ILE A 173 6.30 -13.38 25.54
C ILE A 173 7.37 -13.23 26.61
N ASP A 174 7.86 -14.38 27.03
CA ASP A 174 8.97 -14.50 27.96
C ASP A 174 10.29 -14.50 27.18
N ILE A 175 11.07 -13.42 27.31
CA ILE A 175 12.33 -13.20 26.58
C ILE A 175 13.30 -14.35 26.80
N GLU A 176 13.34 -14.92 28.00
CA GLU A 176 14.31 -15.98 28.35
C GLU A 176 14.04 -17.28 27.58
N LYS A 177 12.81 -17.49 27.12
CA LYS A 177 12.40 -18.67 26.35
C LYS A 177 12.51 -18.47 24.84
N VAL A 178 12.88 -17.27 24.39
CA VAL A 178 13.07 -17.00 22.97
C VAL A 178 14.39 -17.61 22.53
N ASP A 179 14.34 -18.48 21.51
CA ASP A 179 15.54 -19.08 20.94
C ASP A 179 16.42 -17.99 20.31
N ARG A 180 17.69 -17.96 20.72
CA ARG A 180 18.69 -17.02 20.20
C ARG A 180 19.27 -17.48 18.88
N ASN A 181 19.15 -18.76 18.54
CA ASN A 181 19.61 -19.31 17.28
C ASN A 181 18.53 -19.16 16.20
N PRO A 182 18.94 -18.92 14.93
CA PRO A 182 18.01 -18.88 13.82
C PRO A 182 17.37 -20.25 13.58
N SER A 183 16.14 -20.26 13.07
CA SER A 183 15.50 -21.51 12.67
C SER A 183 16.28 -22.18 11.53
N PRO A 184 16.38 -23.54 11.47
CA PRO A 184 17.04 -24.21 10.37
C PRO A 184 16.42 -23.86 9.02
N MET A 185 17.26 -23.53 8.03
CA MET A 185 16.81 -23.29 6.66
C MET A 185 16.62 -24.59 5.90
N TYR A 186 15.83 -24.52 4.83
CA TYR A 186 15.74 -25.61 3.86
C TYR A 186 17.11 -25.88 3.23
N PRO A 187 17.43 -27.14 2.88
CA PRO A 187 18.66 -27.46 2.16
C PRO A 187 18.83 -26.58 0.92
N GLY A 188 20.04 -26.04 0.71
CA GLY A 188 20.37 -25.14 -0.41
C GLY A 188 20.14 -23.65 -0.12
N PHE A 189 19.64 -23.29 1.06
CA PHE A 189 19.49 -21.90 1.49
C PHE A 189 20.15 -21.63 2.83
N GLU A 190 20.61 -20.41 3.01
CA GLU A 190 21.22 -19.93 4.25
C GLU A 190 20.70 -18.55 4.64
N TRP A 191 20.68 -18.28 5.94
CA TRP A 191 20.37 -16.96 6.47
C TRP A 191 21.54 -16.02 6.28
N VAL A 192 21.24 -14.77 5.94
CA VAL A 192 22.22 -13.68 5.95
C VAL A 192 21.61 -12.47 6.67
N THR A 193 22.42 -11.80 7.47
CA THR A 193 22.10 -10.46 7.98
C THR A 193 22.71 -9.45 7.01
N MET A 194 21.88 -8.66 6.34
CA MET A 194 22.34 -7.72 5.31
C MET A 194 22.89 -6.45 5.96
N ASP A 195 24.14 -6.11 5.69
CA ASP A 195 24.75 -4.86 6.13
C ASP A 195 24.56 -3.77 5.07
N LEU A 196 23.59 -2.88 5.29
CA LEU A 196 23.27 -1.79 4.37
C LEU A 196 24.26 -0.61 4.44
N GLU A 197 25.27 -0.67 5.30
CA GLU A 197 26.42 0.24 5.24
C GLU A 197 27.41 -0.16 4.14
N ASP A 198 27.41 -1.44 3.74
CA ASP A 198 28.16 -1.91 2.59
C ASP A 198 27.36 -1.66 1.31
N THR A 199 27.90 -0.82 0.43
CA THR A 199 27.30 -0.46 -0.86
C THR A 199 26.96 -1.70 -1.69
N LYS A 200 27.79 -2.75 -1.68
CA LYS A 200 27.53 -3.96 -2.47
C LYS A 200 26.28 -4.69 -2.00
N GLN A 201 26.13 -4.82 -0.69
CA GLN A 201 24.97 -5.48 -0.09
C GLN A 201 23.69 -4.67 -0.26
N LEU A 202 23.80 -3.33 -0.23
CA LEU A 202 22.68 -2.44 -0.56
C LEU A 202 22.25 -2.60 -2.03
N ASP A 203 23.20 -2.68 -2.95
CA ASP A 203 22.93 -2.89 -4.37
C ASP A 203 22.26 -4.26 -4.63
N GLU A 204 22.65 -5.31 -3.90
CA GLU A 204 21.98 -6.61 -3.98
C GLU A 204 20.51 -6.56 -3.51
N VAL A 205 20.22 -5.82 -2.44
CA VAL A 205 18.84 -5.62 -1.97
C VAL A 205 18.06 -4.79 -2.99
N TYR A 206 18.67 -3.75 -3.54
CA TYR A 206 18.11 -2.94 -4.62
C TYR A 206 17.74 -3.81 -5.83
N ASP A 207 18.62 -4.68 -6.29
CA ASP A 207 18.38 -5.56 -7.44
C ASP A 207 17.27 -6.57 -7.18
N LEU A 208 17.24 -7.17 -5.98
CA LEU A 208 16.17 -8.08 -5.59
C LEU A 208 14.81 -7.36 -5.59
N LEU A 209 14.74 -6.16 -5.01
CA LEU A 209 13.51 -5.39 -4.94
C LEU A 209 13.07 -4.92 -6.33
N THR A 210 13.99 -4.37 -7.12
CA THR A 210 13.72 -3.84 -8.46
C THR A 210 13.29 -4.92 -9.45
N ASN A 211 13.60 -6.20 -9.22
CA ASN A 211 13.21 -7.29 -10.13
C ASN A 211 12.02 -8.12 -9.63
N HIS A 212 11.81 -8.17 -8.31
CA HIS A 212 10.88 -9.10 -7.68
C HIS A 212 9.95 -8.48 -6.64
N TYR A 213 10.02 -7.18 -6.38
CA TYR A 213 9.07 -6.50 -5.48
C TYR A 213 7.88 -5.94 -6.25
N VAL A 214 6.79 -5.74 -5.50
CA VAL A 214 5.44 -5.30 -5.92
C VAL A 214 5.30 -4.86 -7.38
N GLU A 215 4.49 -5.62 -8.12
CA GLU A 215 4.06 -5.31 -9.48
C GLU A 215 2.57 -4.97 -9.44
N ASP A 216 2.15 -4.06 -10.32
CA ASP A 216 0.73 -3.86 -10.59
C ASP A 216 0.10 -5.13 -11.17
N LYS A 217 -1.24 -5.20 -11.17
CA LYS A 217 -1.98 -6.40 -11.60
C LYS A 217 -1.67 -6.79 -13.05
N ASP A 218 -1.33 -5.82 -13.88
CA ASP A 218 -1.05 -5.98 -15.30
C ASP A 218 0.47 -6.07 -15.60
N ALA A 219 1.32 -6.02 -14.55
CA ALA A 219 2.79 -6.02 -14.64
C ALA A 219 3.37 -4.94 -15.58
N THR A 220 2.68 -3.82 -15.71
CA THR A 220 3.10 -2.65 -16.50
C THR A 220 4.02 -1.70 -15.73
N PHE A 221 3.89 -1.67 -14.39
CA PHE A 221 4.66 -0.80 -13.51
C PHE A 221 5.29 -1.58 -12.37
N ARG A 222 6.55 -1.26 -12.08
CA ARG A 222 7.27 -1.84 -10.94
C ARG A 222 7.94 -0.74 -10.13
N PHE A 223 7.83 -0.81 -8.81
CA PHE A 223 8.53 0.15 -7.95
C PHE A 223 10.05 0.05 -8.12
N LYS A 224 10.66 1.22 -8.26
CA LYS A 224 12.09 1.41 -8.37
C LYS A 224 12.54 2.20 -7.14
N TYR A 225 12.79 1.47 -6.06
CA TYR A 225 13.32 2.05 -4.82
C TYR A 225 14.79 2.37 -5.03
N SER A 226 15.20 3.63 -5.13
CA SER A 226 16.61 3.92 -5.33
C SER A 226 17.46 3.55 -4.10
N PRO A 227 18.78 3.32 -4.24
CA PRO A 227 19.65 3.08 -3.09
C PRO A 227 19.59 4.20 -2.05
N SER A 228 19.42 5.45 -2.48
CA SER A 228 19.21 6.60 -1.58
C SER A 228 17.92 6.47 -0.79
N PHE A 229 16.84 6.01 -1.43
CA PHE A 229 15.57 5.74 -0.75
C PHE A 229 15.70 4.62 0.27
N LEU A 230 16.32 3.48 -0.10
CA LEU A 230 16.50 2.34 0.80
C LEU A 230 17.38 2.73 2.00
N ASN A 231 18.42 3.53 1.78
CA ASN A 231 19.26 4.07 2.85
C ASN A 231 18.45 4.95 3.83
N TRP A 232 17.56 5.79 3.30
CA TRP A 232 16.67 6.62 4.12
C TRP A 232 15.61 5.80 4.86
N ALA A 233 14.96 4.85 4.19
CA ALA A 233 13.87 4.05 4.76
C ALA A 233 14.34 3.02 5.79
N LEU A 234 15.47 2.35 5.55
CA LEU A 234 15.92 1.20 6.36
C LEU A 234 16.81 1.61 7.54
N LYS A 235 17.39 2.82 7.51
CA LYS A 235 18.28 3.33 8.57
C LYS A 235 17.64 4.40 9.45
N ALA A 236 16.36 4.21 9.77
CA ALA A 236 15.68 5.04 10.76
C ALA A 236 16.42 5.02 12.11
N PRO A 237 16.42 6.09 12.92
CA PRO A 237 17.14 6.11 14.19
C PRO A 237 16.81 4.91 15.08
N GLY A 238 17.85 4.23 15.58
CA GLY A 238 17.72 2.98 16.34
C GLY A 238 17.63 1.71 15.49
N TRP A 239 17.73 1.81 14.16
CA TRP A 239 17.80 0.65 13.27
C TRP A 239 18.86 -0.35 13.72
N LYS A 240 18.59 -1.63 13.47
CA LYS A 240 19.47 -2.73 13.83
C LYS A 240 19.78 -3.54 12.59
N LYS A 241 21.06 -3.76 12.32
CA LYS A 241 21.53 -4.64 11.22
C LYS A 241 20.81 -5.99 11.26
N GLU A 242 20.63 -6.55 12.45
CA GLU A 242 19.95 -7.84 12.64
C GLU A 242 18.50 -7.87 12.16
N TRP A 243 17.83 -6.72 12.00
CA TRP A 243 16.46 -6.67 11.49
C TRP A 243 16.41 -6.57 9.96
N HIS A 244 17.54 -6.60 9.27
CA HIS A 244 17.65 -6.74 7.82
C HIS A 244 17.97 -8.19 7.46
N VAL A 245 16.91 -9.00 7.37
CA VAL A 245 17.02 -10.44 7.21
C VAL A 245 16.96 -10.80 5.73
N GLY A 246 18.03 -11.41 5.23
CA GLY A 246 18.11 -11.95 3.88
C GLY A 246 18.21 -13.48 3.88
N VAL A 247 17.91 -14.07 2.71
CA VAL A 247 18.16 -15.48 2.43
C VAL A 247 19.01 -15.57 1.17
N ARG A 248 20.12 -16.30 1.24
CA ARG A 248 20.99 -16.60 0.09
C ARG A 248 20.81 -18.05 -0.34
N ALA A 249 20.97 -18.30 -1.64
CA ALA A 249 21.12 -19.65 -2.16
C ALA A 249 22.58 -20.11 -1.94
N THR A 250 22.81 -21.21 -1.22
CA THR A 250 24.15 -21.63 -0.79
C THR A 250 25.08 -21.94 -1.98
N ALA A 251 24.54 -22.42 -3.10
CA ALA A 251 25.34 -22.79 -4.27
C ALA A 251 25.83 -21.58 -5.10
N SER A 252 25.01 -20.52 -5.22
CA SER A 252 25.34 -19.34 -6.03
C SER A 252 25.74 -18.11 -5.20
N GLY A 253 25.48 -18.13 -3.89
CA GLY A 253 25.63 -16.98 -3.00
C GLY A 253 24.61 -15.87 -3.24
N LYS A 254 23.70 -15.97 -4.21
CA LYS A 254 22.79 -14.89 -4.60
C LYS A 254 21.69 -14.68 -3.56
N LEU A 255 21.33 -13.40 -3.31
CA LEU A 255 20.19 -13.03 -2.47
C LEU A 255 18.87 -13.36 -3.17
N VAL A 256 18.03 -14.17 -2.53
CA VAL A 256 16.76 -14.66 -3.11
C VAL A 256 15.51 -14.22 -2.33
N ALA A 257 15.68 -13.74 -1.11
CA ALA A 257 14.60 -13.15 -0.34
C ALA A 257 15.13 -12.13 0.69
N PHE A 258 14.28 -11.18 1.05
CA PHE A 258 14.59 -10.11 1.99
C PHE A 258 13.34 -9.72 2.78
N ILE A 259 13.52 -9.37 4.05
CA ILE A 259 12.52 -8.74 4.91
C ILE A 259 13.24 -7.79 5.85
N SER A 260 12.62 -6.64 6.13
CA SER A 260 13.23 -5.64 6.99
C SER A 260 12.29 -5.20 8.11
N GLY A 261 12.90 -4.75 9.21
CA GLY A 261 12.21 -4.10 10.31
C GLY A 261 12.99 -2.87 10.78
N ILE A 262 12.26 -1.83 11.20
CA ILE A 262 12.81 -0.65 11.86
C ILE A 262 12.08 -0.42 13.20
N PRO A 263 12.73 0.15 14.22
CA PRO A 263 12.03 0.47 15.46
C PRO A 263 11.12 1.68 15.27
N ILE A 264 9.96 1.65 15.91
CA ILE A 264 9.02 2.75 15.92
C ILE A 264 8.30 2.83 17.26
N GLN A 265 8.01 4.05 17.70
CA GLN A 265 7.07 4.29 18.78
C GLN A 265 5.69 4.57 18.19
N LEU A 266 4.75 3.65 18.38
CA LEU A 266 3.40 3.75 17.85
C LEU A 266 2.42 4.03 18.99
N ARG A 267 1.73 5.16 18.92
CA ARG A 267 0.59 5.44 19.79
C ARG A 267 -0.66 4.83 19.17
N ILE A 268 -1.37 4.03 19.94
CA ILE A 268 -2.71 3.52 19.64
C ILE A 268 -3.62 4.01 20.76
N ARG A 269 -4.45 5.00 20.43
CA ARG A 269 -5.33 5.75 21.34
C ARG A 269 -4.51 6.32 22.49
N GLU A 270 -4.66 5.77 23.69
CA GLU A 270 -3.98 6.22 24.91
C GLU A 270 -2.66 5.48 25.16
N LYS A 271 -2.41 4.33 24.51
CA LYS A 271 -1.24 3.49 24.75
C LYS A 271 -0.13 3.77 23.75
N VAL A 272 1.09 3.96 24.23
CA VAL A 272 2.30 4.06 23.41
C VAL A 272 3.05 2.74 23.45
N LEU A 273 3.25 2.13 22.28
CA LEU A 273 3.94 0.87 22.10
C LEU A 273 5.30 1.12 21.48
N LYS A 274 6.33 0.44 21.99
CA LYS A 274 7.61 0.29 21.31
C LYS A 274 7.51 -0.96 20.45
N CYS A 275 7.31 -0.78 19.15
CA CYS A 275 7.11 -1.88 18.21
C CYS A 275 8.10 -1.79 17.04
N SER A 276 8.12 -2.83 16.21
CA SER A 276 8.86 -2.80 14.94
C SER A 276 7.91 -2.50 13.78
N GLU A 277 8.26 -1.59 12.88
CA GLU A 277 7.61 -1.47 11.58
C GLU A 277 8.26 -2.46 10.62
N VAL A 278 7.47 -3.40 10.08
CA VAL A 278 7.97 -4.42 9.14
C VAL A 278 7.60 -4.01 7.71
N ASN A 279 8.61 -3.90 6.85
CA ASN A 279 8.45 -3.52 5.45
C ASN A 279 9.42 -4.30 4.53
N PHE A 280 9.29 -4.13 3.21
CA PHE A 280 10.18 -4.70 2.19
C PHE A 280 10.26 -6.23 2.17
N LEU A 281 9.17 -6.93 2.53
CA LEU A 281 9.08 -8.38 2.37
C LEU A 281 9.06 -8.75 0.88
N CYS A 282 10.19 -9.25 0.38
CA CYS A 282 10.39 -9.65 -1.00
C CYS A 282 10.88 -11.10 -1.07
N VAL A 283 10.27 -11.87 -1.98
CA VAL A 283 10.72 -13.22 -2.32
C VAL A 283 10.82 -13.30 -3.84
N HIS A 284 11.95 -13.83 -4.32
CA HIS A 284 12.18 -14.07 -5.73
C HIS A 284 11.00 -14.80 -6.37
N LYS A 285 10.58 -14.37 -7.57
CA LYS A 285 9.32 -14.78 -8.23
C LYS A 285 9.14 -16.30 -8.28
N LYS A 286 10.18 -17.03 -8.69
CA LYS A 286 10.19 -18.51 -8.79
C LYS A 286 9.99 -19.23 -7.45
N LEU A 287 10.33 -18.58 -6.32
CA LEU A 287 10.28 -19.18 -4.99
C LEU A 287 9.01 -18.80 -4.20
N ARG A 288 8.13 -17.96 -4.74
CA ARG A 288 6.93 -17.47 -4.03
C ARG A 288 5.95 -18.58 -3.63
N SER A 289 5.87 -19.66 -4.42
CA SER A 289 5.02 -20.82 -4.13
C SER A 289 5.60 -21.78 -3.08
N LYS A 290 6.86 -21.57 -2.64
CA LYS A 290 7.59 -22.46 -1.73
C LYS A 290 7.47 -22.10 -0.25
N ARG A 291 6.53 -21.22 0.12
CA ARG A 291 6.26 -20.81 1.52
C ARG A 291 7.47 -20.22 2.27
N LEU A 292 8.41 -19.58 1.57
CA LEU A 292 9.53 -18.86 2.21
C LEU A 292 9.08 -17.64 3.03
N ALA A 293 8.03 -16.93 2.60
CA ALA A 293 7.53 -15.75 3.31
C ALA A 293 7.14 -16.03 4.79
N PRO A 294 6.37 -17.09 5.11
CA PRO A 294 6.18 -17.55 6.49
C PRO A 294 7.46 -17.77 7.31
N VAL A 295 8.53 -18.30 6.69
CA VAL A 295 9.80 -18.58 7.36
C VAL A 295 10.53 -17.27 7.66
N LEU A 296 10.57 -16.35 6.70
CA LEU A 296 11.09 -14.98 6.88
C LEU A 296 10.37 -14.23 8.00
N ILE A 297 9.03 -14.28 8.02
CA ILE A 297 8.23 -13.62 9.05
C ILE A 297 8.57 -14.20 10.44
N LYS A 298 8.66 -15.53 10.58
CA LYS A 298 9.05 -16.16 11.85
C LYS A 298 10.44 -15.74 12.31
N GLU A 299 11.40 -15.66 11.39
CA GLU A 299 12.77 -15.29 11.73
C GLU A 299 12.88 -13.82 12.14
N ILE A 300 12.29 -12.88 11.39
CA ILE A 300 12.31 -11.47 11.82
C ILE A 300 11.58 -11.28 13.16
N THR A 301 10.46 -11.98 13.38
CA THR A 301 9.76 -11.98 14.67
C THR A 301 10.67 -12.45 15.79
N ARG A 302 11.40 -13.57 15.59
CA ARG A 302 12.36 -14.08 16.59
C ARG A 302 13.44 -13.04 16.90
N ARG A 303 14.02 -12.39 15.88
CA ARG A 303 15.04 -11.35 16.06
C ARG A 303 14.51 -10.12 16.79
N CYS A 304 13.28 -9.70 16.52
CA CYS A 304 12.62 -8.64 17.29
C CYS A 304 12.41 -9.05 18.76
N TYR A 305 11.98 -10.29 19.02
CA TYR A 305 11.76 -10.79 20.38
C TYR A 305 13.05 -10.90 21.20
N VAL A 306 14.16 -11.32 20.60
CA VAL A 306 15.48 -11.35 21.26
C VAL A 306 15.89 -9.95 21.73
N GLU A 307 15.53 -8.93 20.97
CA GLU A 307 15.80 -7.52 21.26
C GLU A 307 14.75 -6.85 22.17
N GLY A 308 13.77 -7.62 22.67
CA GLY A 308 12.73 -7.14 23.58
C GLY A 308 11.57 -6.39 22.92
N THR A 309 11.40 -6.50 21.60
CA THR A 309 10.30 -5.89 20.86
C THR A 309 9.27 -6.95 20.47
N PHE A 310 8.05 -6.87 21.03
CA PHE A 310 7.05 -7.95 20.92
C PHE A 310 5.87 -7.66 20.01
N GLN A 311 5.71 -6.41 19.59
CA GLN A 311 4.64 -5.97 18.71
C GLN A 311 5.24 -5.45 17.41
N ALA A 312 4.47 -5.52 16.34
CA ALA A 312 4.86 -4.93 15.07
C ALA A 312 3.67 -4.26 14.37
N VAL A 313 3.95 -3.29 13.50
CA VAL A 313 3.00 -2.73 12.55
C VAL A 313 3.46 -3.05 11.14
N TYR A 314 2.52 -3.39 10.28
CA TYR A 314 2.80 -3.66 8.87
C TYR A 314 1.59 -3.35 8.01
N THR A 315 1.83 -3.08 6.74
CA THR A 315 0.78 -2.83 5.75
C THR A 315 0.85 -3.77 4.58
N VAL A 316 -0.31 -4.13 4.04
CA VAL A 316 -0.40 -5.00 2.86
C VAL A 316 -1.51 -4.49 1.95
N GLY A 317 -1.27 -4.51 0.63
CA GLY A 317 -2.30 -4.16 -0.36
C GLY A 317 -3.33 -5.27 -0.63
N SER A 318 -3.03 -6.51 -0.26
CA SER A 318 -3.97 -7.63 -0.26
C SER A 318 -4.58 -7.81 1.11
N LEU A 319 -5.88 -8.09 1.17
CA LEU A 319 -6.58 -8.32 2.42
C LEU A 319 -6.09 -9.59 3.11
N LEU A 320 -5.44 -9.40 4.27
CA LEU A 320 -5.17 -10.44 5.26
C LEU A 320 -6.16 -10.33 6.43
N PRO A 321 -6.44 -11.42 7.15
CA PRO A 321 -7.23 -11.38 8.37
C PRO A 321 -6.40 -10.96 9.60
N THR A 322 -6.82 -10.02 10.47
CA THR A 322 -7.86 -8.99 10.32
C THR A 322 -7.21 -7.60 10.45
N PRO A 323 -7.45 -6.66 9.51
CA PRO A 323 -6.81 -5.34 9.57
C PRO A 323 -7.39 -4.49 10.68
N VAL A 324 -6.57 -3.63 11.28
CA VAL A 324 -7.02 -2.60 12.22
C VAL A 324 -7.66 -1.42 11.48
N SER A 325 -7.22 -1.14 10.26
CA SER A 325 -7.77 -0.08 9.42
C SER A 325 -7.49 -0.32 7.95
N THR A 326 -8.25 0.35 7.08
CA THR A 326 -8.06 0.32 5.62
C THR A 326 -8.14 1.74 5.08
N CYS A 327 -7.10 2.14 4.36
CA CYS A 327 -7.06 3.40 3.62
C CYS A 327 -7.07 3.12 2.11
N ARG A 328 -7.59 4.05 1.31
CA ARG A 328 -7.61 3.92 -0.14
C ARG A 328 -6.60 4.85 -0.79
N TYR A 329 -5.92 4.38 -1.85
CA TYR A 329 -5.02 5.20 -2.65
C TYR A 329 -5.79 6.17 -3.54
N PHE A 330 -5.25 7.36 -3.70
CA PHE A 330 -5.74 8.44 -4.54
C PHE A 330 -4.57 9.03 -5.33
N HIS A 331 -4.84 9.39 -6.58
CA HIS A 331 -3.81 9.84 -7.53
C HIS A 331 -4.21 11.18 -8.15
N ARG A 332 -3.29 12.14 -8.14
CA ARG A 332 -3.43 13.42 -8.82
C ARG A 332 -2.39 13.52 -9.93
N ALA A 333 -2.85 13.46 -11.18
CA ALA A 333 -1.97 13.60 -12.35
C ALA A 333 -1.33 15.00 -12.38
N LEU A 334 0.00 15.10 -12.43
CA LEU A 334 0.72 16.36 -12.62
C LEU A 334 1.10 16.54 -14.10
N ASP A 335 1.55 15.47 -14.74
CA ASP A 335 1.69 15.31 -16.19
C ASP A 335 0.71 14.24 -16.70
N TRP A 336 -0.51 14.68 -17.03
CA TRP A 336 -1.52 13.76 -17.53
C TRP A 336 -1.17 13.15 -18.89
N GLU A 337 -0.43 13.85 -19.75
CA GLU A 337 -0.11 13.36 -21.09
C GLU A 337 0.86 12.19 -21.02
N LYS A 338 1.93 12.32 -20.23
CA LYS A 338 2.86 11.21 -19.97
C LYS A 338 2.14 10.04 -19.32
N LEU A 339 1.31 10.28 -18.29
CA LEU A 339 0.56 9.22 -17.60
C LEU A 339 -0.45 8.51 -18.52
N TYR A 340 -1.02 9.21 -19.50
CA TYR A 340 -1.88 8.59 -20.50
C TYR A 340 -1.08 7.74 -21.49
N ASP A 341 0.05 8.25 -21.99
CA ASP A 341 0.89 7.57 -22.97
C ASP A 341 1.52 6.27 -22.41
N VAL A 342 1.74 6.18 -21.10
CA VAL A 342 2.21 4.97 -20.41
C VAL A 342 1.08 4.04 -19.92
N GLY A 343 -0.18 4.43 -20.09
CA GLY A 343 -1.35 3.63 -19.68
C GLY A 343 -1.72 3.73 -18.21
N PHE A 344 -1.07 4.59 -17.43
CA PHE A 344 -1.38 4.81 -16.00
C PHE A 344 -2.73 5.52 -15.83
N SER A 345 -3.03 6.53 -16.65
CA SER A 345 -4.28 7.28 -16.60
C SER A 345 -5.19 6.94 -17.78
N PRO A 346 -6.45 6.54 -17.57
CA PRO A 346 -7.39 6.34 -18.67
C PRO A 346 -7.90 7.67 -19.23
N LEU A 347 -8.32 7.67 -20.50
CA LEU A 347 -9.09 8.77 -21.09
C LEU A 347 -10.60 8.53 -20.86
N PRO A 348 -11.29 9.39 -20.08
CA PRO A 348 -12.73 9.24 -19.85
C PRO A 348 -13.53 9.35 -21.15
N HIS A 349 -14.60 8.54 -21.27
CA HIS A 349 -15.49 8.56 -22.44
C HIS A 349 -16.08 9.96 -22.66
N GLY A 350 -16.00 10.47 -23.90
CA GLY A 350 -16.46 11.82 -24.25
C GLY A 350 -15.51 12.95 -23.83
N SER A 351 -14.27 12.63 -23.46
CA SER A 351 -13.21 13.60 -23.21
C SER A 351 -12.16 13.62 -24.31
N THR A 352 -11.27 14.61 -24.28
CA THR A 352 -10.12 14.75 -25.20
C THR A 352 -8.84 14.93 -24.41
N LYS A 353 -7.67 14.61 -25.00
CA LYS A 353 -6.36 14.81 -24.37
C LYS A 353 -6.20 16.24 -23.84
N LEU A 354 -6.49 17.24 -24.70
CA LEU A 354 -6.41 18.66 -24.34
C LEU A 354 -7.33 19.03 -23.17
N ARG A 355 -8.52 18.44 -23.09
CA ARG A 355 -9.46 18.69 -21.98
C ARG A 355 -8.92 18.16 -20.66
N GLN A 356 -8.25 17.00 -20.68
CA GLN A 356 -7.64 16.43 -19.47
C GLN A 356 -6.39 17.22 -19.04
N ILE A 357 -5.52 17.61 -19.98
CA ILE A 357 -4.37 18.48 -19.69
C ILE A 357 -4.84 19.79 -19.04
N ASN A 358 -5.85 20.44 -19.60
CA ASN A 358 -6.42 21.67 -19.04
C ASN A 358 -7.13 21.43 -17.69
N ARG A 359 -7.73 20.25 -17.49
CA ARG A 359 -8.31 19.87 -16.19
C ARG A 359 -7.24 19.71 -15.11
N TYR A 360 -6.05 19.22 -15.43
CA TYR A 360 -5.04 18.99 -14.41
C TYR A 360 -4.00 20.10 -14.28
N LYS A 361 -4.06 21.11 -15.17
CA LYS A 361 -3.21 22.29 -15.16
C LYS A 361 -3.17 22.96 -13.77
N LEU A 362 -1.96 23.21 -13.31
CA LEU A 362 -1.64 23.93 -12.08
C LEU A 362 -1.03 25.30 -12.42
N PRO A 363 -1.14 26.30 -11.52
CA PRO A 363 -0.40 27.56 -11.62
C PRO A 363 1.11 27.35 -11.51
N ASP A 364 1.89 28.33 -11.99
CA ASP A 364 3.36 28.29 -11.95
C ASP A 364 3.93 28.80 -10.62
N THR A 365 3.15 29.51 -9.81
CA THR A 365 3.58 30.08 -8.54
C THR A 365 2.67 29.63 -7.41
N THR A 366 3.27 29.35 -6.26
CA THR A 366 2.55 29.06 -5.01
C THR A 366 1.83 30.30 -4.52
N SER A 367 0.77 30.10 -3.74
CA SER A 367 -0.13 31.17 -3.30
C SER A 367 -0.02 31.50 -1.81
N THR A 368 0.46 30.58 -0.99
CA THR A 368 0.57 30.78 0.46
C THR A 368 1.75 31.70 0.80
N PRO A 369 1.52 32.86 1.43
CA PRO A 369 2.59 33.76 1.88
C PRO A 369 3.48 33.08 2.91
N GLY A 370 4.80 33.32 2.85
CA GLY A 370 5.75 32.74 3.80
C GLY A 370 6.09 31.27 3.57
N LEU A 371 5.56 30.64 2.51
CA LEU A 371 5.91 29.28 2.13
C LEU A 371 7.36 29.22 1.63
N ARG A 372 8.17 28.37 2.28
CA ARG A 372 9.57 28.12 1.90
C ARG A 372 9.97 26.68 2.24
N GLN A 373 11.14 26.26 1.74
CA GLN A 373 11.71 24.97 2.12
C GLN A 373 12.04 24.96 3.62
N MET A 374 11.85 23.81 4.26
CA MET A 374 12.19 23.60 5.68
C MET A 374 13.71 23.63 5.86
N GLU A 375 14.17 24.36 6.87
CA GLU A 375 15.57 24.43 7.28
C GLU A 375 15.75 23.76 8.65
N SER A 376 16.99 23.42 9.02
CA SER A 376 17.29 22.77 10.31
C SER A 376 16.85 23.60 11.54
N LYS A 377 16.75 24.93 11.40
CA LYS A 377 16.26 25.82 12.47
C LYS A 377 14.76 25.67 12.75
N ASP A 378 13.99 25.17 11.78
CA ASP A 378 12.53 25.04 11.88
C ASP A 378 12.10 23.71 12.50
N VAL A 379 13.02 22.75 12.62
CA VAL A 379 12.78 21.38 13.09
C VAL A 379 12.02 21.35 14.41
N ASP A 380 12.44 22.15 15.39
CA ASP A 380 11.82 22.14 16.72
C ASP A 380 10.37 22.65 16.67
N ALA A 381 10.10 23.70 15.90
CA ALA A 381 8.75 24.25 15.74
C ALA A 381 7.84 23.33 14.92
N ALA A 382 8.35 22.74 13.83
CA ALA A 382 7.60 21.83 12.99
C ALA A 382 7.31 20.50 13.70
N LEU A 383 8.25 19.98 14.51
CA LEU A 383 8.07 18.79 15.33
C LEU A 383 6.99 19.00 16.40
N ASP A 384 7.01 20.12 17.12
CA ASP A 384 5.97 20.46 18.09
C ASP A 384 4.59 20.52 17.42
N LEU A 385 4.50 21.19 16.28
CA LEU A 385 3.27 21.27 15.50
C LEU A 385 2.79 19.89 15.03
N LEU A 386 3.70 19.05 14.52
CA LEU A 386 3.35 17.69 14.11
C LEU A 386 2.83 16.86 15.28
N LYS A 387 3.50 16.89 16.43
CA LYS A 387 3.10 16.12 17.61
C LYS A 387 1.67 16.46 18.03
N ARG A 388 1.38 17.75 18.20
CA ARG A 388 0.03 18.22 18.53
C ARG A 388 -1.00 17.83 17.47
N TYR A 389 -0.61 17.86 16.19
CA TYR A 389 -1.50 17.47 15.10
C TYR A 389 -1.81 15.97 15.13
N LEU A 390 -0.79 15.13 15.30
CA LEU A 390 -0.92 13.67 15.35
C LEU A 390 -1.63 13.18 16.61
N GLU A 391 -1.60 13.92 17.73
CA GLU A 391 -2.37 13.61 18.94
C GLU A 391 -3.89 13.54 18.67
N ARG A 392 -4.38 14.23 17.64
CA ARG A 392 -5.78 14.16 17.21
C ARG A 392 -6.16 12.81 16.61
N MET A 393 -5.18 12.01 16.19
CA MET A 393 -5.40 10.76 15.48
C MET A 393 -5.58 9.59 16.45
N ASP A 394 -6.28 8.53 16.04
CA ASP A 394 -6.40 7.32 16.89
C ASP A 394 -5.12 6.49 16.89
N MET A 395 -4.40 6.41 15.77
CA MET A 395 -3.12 5.69 15.68
C MET A 395 -2.08 6.54 14.96
N ALA A 396 -0.94 6.83 15.60
CA ALA A 396 0.11 7.65 15.00
C ALA A 396 1.49 7.31 15.54
N GLN A 397 2.52 7.61 14.74
CA GLN A 397 3.90 7.55 15.20
C GLN A 397 4.17 8.67 16.22
N VAL A 398 4.88 8.33 17.29
CA VAL A 398 5.40 9.28 18.26
C VAL A 398 6.83 9.62 17.85
N PHE A 399 7.01 10.81 17.27
CA PHE A 399 8.31 11.26 16.81
C PHE A 399 9.17 11.79 17.95
N ASP A 400 10.44 11.43 17.97
CA ASP A 400 11.47 12.24 18.62
C ASP A 400 12.14 13.20 17.63
N LYS A 401 13.06 14.05 18.14
CA LYS A 401 13.77 15.02 17.30
C LYS A 401 14.68 14.33 16.28
N THR A 402 15.33 13.24 16.67
CA THR A 402 16.26 12.52 15.80
C THR A 402 15.54 11.81 14.66
N GLU A 403 14.39 11.20 14.95
CA GLU A 403 13.49 10.58 13.97
C GLU A 403 12.92 11.63 13.03
N PHE A 404 12.42 12.75 13.56
CA PHE A 404 11.87 13.81 12.72
C PHE A 404 12.92 14.43 11.80
N GLU A 405 14.13 14.69 12.30
CA GLU A 405 15.25 15.13 11.47
C GLU A 405 15.57 14.10 10.39
N HIS A 406 15.68 12.82 10.72
CA HIS A 406 15.94 11.76 9.73
C HIS A 406 14.86 11.65 8.65
N TRP A 407 13.59 11.68 9.04
CA TRP A 407 12.46 11.45 8.15
C TRP A 407 12.07 12.67 7.32
N ILE A 408 12.05 13.86 7.94
CA ILE A 408 11.46 15.07 7.34
C ILE A 408 12.52 16.06 6.88
N CYS A 409 13.65 16.18 7.57
CA CYS A 409 14.70 17.14 7.23
C CYS A 409 16.12 16.54 7.39
N PRO A 410 16.49 15.56 6.55
CA PRO A 410 17.77 14.86 6.69
C PRO A 410 18.95 15.84 6.71
N LYS A 411 19.83 15.72 7.71
CA LYS A 411 21.04 16.57 7.83
C LYS A 411 22.02 16.32 6.69
N GLU A 412 22.13 15.06 6.29
CA GLU A 412 22.97 14.65 5.17
C GLU A 412 22.21 14.83 3.88
N LYS A 413 22.82 15.51 2.90
CA LYS A 413 22.26 15.59 1.56
C LYS A 413 22.44 14.22 0.90
N PRO A 414 21.36 13.47 0.62
CA PRO A 414 21.48 12.21 -0.09
C PRO A 414 21.99 12.48 -1.51
N LYS A 415 22.57 11.44 -2.15
CA LYS A 415 23.00 11.52 -3.55
C LYS A 415 21.82 11.87 -4.47
N GLU A 416 20.65 11.36 -4.15
CA GLU A 416 19.39 11.66 -4.79
C GLU A 416 18.39 12.14 -3.75
N GLN A 417 17.67 13.21 -4.06
CA GLN A 417 16.67 13.73 -3.14
C GLN A 417 15.51 12.73 -2.97
N VAL A 418 15.24 12.35 -1.71
CA VAL A 418 14.19 11.38 -1.37
C VAL A 418 12.95 12.07 -0.79
N VAL A 419 13.14 13.13 -0.01
CA VAL A 419 12.05 13.85 0.68
C VAL A 419 12.11 15.35 0.38
N TRP A 420 10.93 15.97 0.25
CA TRP A 420 10.73 17.39 0.12
C TRP A 420 9.86 17.86 1.26
N SER A 421 10.35 18.84 2.01
CA SER A 421 9.66 19.38 3.19
C SER A 421 9.63 20.89 3.11
N TYR A 422 8.45 21.45 3.39
CA TYR A 422 8.17 22.86 3.31
C TYR A 422 7.47 23.33 4.58
N VAL A 423 7.73 24.58 4.96
CA VAL A 423 7.12 25.26 6.10
C VAL A 423 6.50 26.56 5.64
N VAL A 424 5.48 27.01 6.37
CA VAL A 424 4.89 28.33 6.22
C VAL A 424 5.23 29.15 7.45
N GLU A 425 6.01 30.21 7.24
CA GLU A 425 6.37 31.17 8.28
C GLU A 425 5.45 32.38 8.20
N ASP A 426 4.78 32.70 9.31
CA ASP A 426 3.94 33.90 9.39
C ASP A 426 4.81 35.17 9.23
N PRO A 427 4.52 36.03 8.24
CA PRO A 427 5.37 37.19 7.95
C PRO A 427 5.49 38.23 9.07
N ASN A 428 4.55 38.26 10.01
CA ASN A 428 4.52 39.24 11.09
C ASN A 428 5.14 38.69 12.38
N THR A 429 4.88 37.43 12.69
CA THR A 429 5.28 36.80 13.96
C THR A 429 6.53 35.93 13.82
N HIS A 430 6.96 35.62 12.59
CA HIS A 430 8.07 34.70 12.29
C HIS A 430 7.89 33.29 12.87
N LYS A 431 6.64 32.92 13.19
CA LYS A 431 6.32 31.58 13.70
C LYS A 431 5.94 30.66 12.55
N ILE A 432 6.34 29.40 12.66
CA ILE A 432 5.89 28.35 11.74
C ILE A 432 4.44 28.01 12.05
N THR A 433 3.55 28.22 11.09
CA THR A 433 2.10 27.97 11.24
C THR A 433 1.66 26.68 10.59
N ASP A 434 2.38 26.22 9.56
CA ASP A 434 2.04 25.03 8.80
C ASP A 434 3.31 24.39 8.27
N TYR A 435 3.25 23.08 8.04
CA TYR A 435 4.27 22.39 7.27
C TYR A 435 3.65 21.23 6.49
N PHE A 436 4.30 20.81 5.41
CA PHE A 436 3.96 19.58 4.70
C PHE A 436 5.19 18.97 4.05
N SER A 437 5.13 17.67 3.80
CA SER A 437 6.20 16.89 3.19
C SER A 437 5.66 15.84 2.23
N PHE A 438 6.48 15.48 1.25
CA PHE A 438 6.23 14.36 0.34
C PHE A 438 7.56 13.71 -0.05
N TYR A 439 7.53 12.42 -0.38
CA TYR A 439 8.71 11.66 -0.78
C TYR A 439 8.60 11.16 -2.23
N ASN A 440 9.74 10.91 -2.85
CA ASN A 440 9.83 10.31 -4.19
C ASN A 440 9.80 8.80 -4.09
N LEU A 441 8.96 8.19 -4.91
CA LEU A 441 9.05 6.78 -5.23
C LEU A 441 8.79 6.61 -6.73
N GLU A 442 9.84 6.21 -7.44
CA GLU A 442 9.77 6.02 -8.89
C GLU A 442 9.20 4.65 -9.23
N SER A 443 8.56 4.56 -10.40
CA SER A 443 8.13 3.29 -10.99
C SER A 443 8.73 3.12 -12.37
N THR A 444 9.37 1.99 -12.63
CA THR A 444 9.81 1.59 -13.97
C THR A 444 8.59 1.21 -14.81
N VAL A 445 8.55 1.72 -16.04
CA VAL A 445 7.52 1.44 -17.04
C VAL A 445 8.01 0.32 -17.95
N ILE A 446 7.29 -0.80 -17.96
CA ILE A 446 7.65 -1.97 -18.76
C ILE A 446 6.98 -1.88 -20.13
N GLY A 447 7.77 -2.03 -21.20
CA GLY A 447 7.24 -2.18 -22.57
C GLY A 447 6.82 -0.89 -23.27
N ASN A 448 7.21 0.29 -22.78
CA ASN A 448 6.98 1.57 -23.46
C ASN A 448 8.25 2.09 -24.14
N LYS A 449 8.14 2.57 -25.38
CA LYS A 449 9.28 3.08 -26.17
C LYS A 449 9.65 4.54 -25.87
N LYS A 450 8.75 5.32 -25.26
CA LYS A 450 8.93 6.77 -25.05
C LYS A 450 9.33 7.14 -23.62
N HIS A 451 8.83 6.40 -22.65
CA HIS A 451 9.05 6.69 -21.23
C HIS A 451 9.41 5.39 -20.51
N ASP A 452 10.51 5.45 -19.77
CA ASP A 452 11.09 4.36 -19.00
C ASP A 452 10.69 4.42 -17.52
N THR A 453 10.41 5.62 -17.00
CA THR A 453 10.16 5.86 -15.57
C THR A 453 9.01 6.86 -15.35
N ILE A 454 8.18 6.58 -14.35
CA ILE A 454 7.22 7.50 -13.75
C ILE A 454 7.73 7.93 -12.39
N LYS A 455 7.86 9.25 -12.18
CA LYS A 455 8.17 9.84 -10.89
C LYS A 455 6.89 10.11 -10.13
N ALA A 456 6.67 9.39 -9.04
CA ALA A 456 5.51 9.60 -8.18
C ALA A 456 5.93 10.24 -6.86
N ALA A 457 5.29 11.37 -6.53
CA ALA A 457 5.38 11.97 -5.21
C ALA A 457 4.33 11.33 -4.31
N TYR A 458 4.68 10.94 -3.09
CA TYR A 458 3.75 10.42 -2.09
C TYR A 458 3.63 11.42 -0.95
N LEU A 459 2.41 11.88 -0.67
CA LEU A 459 2.13 12.74 0.48
C LEU A 459 2.54 12.02 1.77
N PHE A 460 3.39 12.66 2.57
CA PHE A 460 3.96 12.04 3.75
C PHE A 460 3.28 12.53 5.04
N TYR A 461 3.86 13.54 5.69
CA TYR A 461 3.29 14.19 6.85
C TYR A 461 3.07 15.68 6.63
N TYR A 462 2.05 16.22 7.27
CA TYR A 462 1.74 17.64 7.30
C TYR A 462 1.05 18.00 8.61
N ALA A 463 1.09 19.28 8.95
CA ALA A 463 0.35 19.82 10.08
C ALA A 463 0.05 21.31 9.87
N SER A 464 -1.01 21.78 10.52
CA SER A 464 -1.47 23.17 10.46
C SER A 464 -2.01 23.63 11.82
N GLU A 465 -1.62 24.82 12.25
CA GLU A 465 -2.16 25.46 13.47
C GLU A 465 -3.69 25.67 13.41
N VAL A 466 -4.25 25.77 12.19
CA VAL A 466 -5.69 25.94 11.99
C VAL A 466 -6.49 24.74 12.51
N ALA A 467 -5.87 23.55 12.60
CA ALA A 467 -6.51 22.35 13.12
C ALA A 467 -6.98 22.49 14.59
N PHE A 468 -6.34 23.37 15.37
CA PHE A 468 -6.66 23.56 16.78
C PHE A 468 -7.75 24.60 17.03
N ALA A 469 -8.15 25.35 15.99
CA ALA A 469 -9.24 26.31 16.07
C ALA A 469 -10.63 25.65 16.16
N LYS A 470 -10.70 24.30 16.07
CA LYS A 470 -11.93 23.48 16.10
C LYS A 470 -12.99 23.91 15.08
N ASP A 471 -12.54 24.43 13.94
CA ASP A 471 -13.36 24.87 12.83
C ASP A 471 -12.97 24.06 11.59
N GLU A 472 -13.77 23.03 11.28
CA GLU A 472 -13.49 22.09 10.20
C GLU A 472 -13.48 22.78 8.83
N ASP A 473 -14.35 23.76 8.60
CA ASP A 473 -14.42 24.49 7.33
C ASP A 473 -13.16 25.33 7.11
N LYS A 474 -12.63 25.95 8.19
CA LYS A 474 -11.34 26.65 8.13
C LYS A 474 -10.18 25.68 7.90
N LEU A 475 -10.16 24.54 8.58
CA LEU A 475 -9.13 23.52 8.37
C LEU A 475 -9.16 23.02 6.91
N LYS A 476 -10.35 22.71 6.41
CA LYS A 476 -10.57 22.30 5.02
C LYS A 476 -10.04 23.32 4.03
N THR A 477 -10.37 24.60 4.22
CA THR A 477 -9.89 25.69 3.37
C THR A 477 -8.36 25.81 3.44
N ARG A 478 -7.77 25.71 4.63
CA ARG A 478 -6.32 25.79 4.81
C ARG A 478 -5.58 24.63 4.16
N LEU A 479 -6.01 23.40 4.41
CA LEU A 479 -5.40 22.21 3.81
C LEU A 479 -5.52 22.21 2.29
N ASN A 480 -6.64 22.66 1.72
CA ASN A 480 -6.76 22.83 0.28
C ASN A 480 -5.74 23.82 -0.29
N SER A 481 -5.50 24.94 0.39
CA SER A 481 -4.45 25.89 -0.02
C SER A 481 -3.06 25.27 0.03
N LEU A 482 -2.73 24.57 1.12
CA LEU A 482 -1.42 23.92 1.31
C LEU A 482 -1.19 22.81 0.29
N MET A 483 -2.17 21.95 0.08
CA MET A 483 -2.07 20.83 -0.87
C MET A 483 -2.00 21.33 -2.32
N LYS A 484 -2.69 22.41 -2.66
CA LYS A 484 -2.53 23.06 -3.97
C LYS A 484 -1.09 23.51 -4.19
N ASP A 485 -0.48 24.15 -3.20
CA ASP A 485 0.92 24.58 -3.29
C ASP A 485 1.89 23.39 -3.30
N ALA A 486 1.61 22.32 -2.55
CA ALA A 486 2.36 21.07 -2.60
C ALA A 486 2.36 20.44 -4.01
N LEU A 487 1.20 20.42 -4.68
CA LEU A 487 1.08 19.96 -6.06
C LEU A 487 1.90 20.82 -7.04
N ILE A 488 1.92 22.15 -6.85
CA ILE A 488 2.72 23.06 -7.66
C ILE A 488 4.22 22.77 -7.45
N LEU A 489 4.65 22.59 -6.20
CA LEU A 489 6.04 22.30 -5.86
C LEU A 489 6.48 20.93 -6.37
N ALA A 490 5.64 19.91 -6.27
CA ALA A 490 5.90 18.60 -6.86
C ALA A 490 6.02 18.69 -8.39
N LYS A 491 5.14 19.45 -9.05
CA LYS A 491 5.26 19.66 -10.49
C LYS A 491 6.57 20.37 -10.87
N LYS A 492 7.02 21.33 -10.07
CA LYS A 492 8.32 22.02 -10.26
C LYS A 492 9.53 21.11 -10.01
N ALA A 493 9.36 20.06 -9.22
CA ALA A 493 10.37 19.04 -8.98
C ALA A 493 10.25 17.87 -9.99
N ASP A 494 9.59 18.08 -11.13
CA ASP A 494 9.44 17.13 -12.24
C ASP A 494 8.76 15.81 -11.87
N PHE A 495 7.81 15.85 -10.92
CA PHE A 495 6.94 14.70 -10.64
C PHE A 495 5.80 14.60 -11.65
N ASP A 496 5.47 13.36 -12.04
CA ASP A 496 4.43 13.05 -13.02
C ASP A 496 3.06 12.86 -12.36
N VAL A 497 3.05 12.32 -11.14
CA VAL A 497 1.85 12.02 -10.35
C VAL A 497 2.09 12.30 -8.88
N PHE A 498 1.04 12.74 -8.18
CA PHE A 498 1.04 12.93 -6.74
C PHE A 498 0.02 12.00 -6.08
N ASN A 499 0.50 11.13 -5.19
CA ASN A 499 -0.25 10.08 -4.54
C ASN A 499 -0.56 10.49 -3.10
N ALA A 500 -1.76 10.14 -2.66
CA ALA A 500 -2.19 10.30 -1.27
C ALA A 500 -3.06 9.11 -0.87
N LEU A 501 -3.11 8.83 0.43
CA LEU A 501 -4.06 7.90 1.02
C LEU A 501 -5.22 8.67 1.67
N THR A 502 -6.29 7.98 2.05
CA THR A 502 -7.41 8.59 2.81
C THR A 502 -7.10 8.82 4.31
N LEU A 503 -5.87 8.53 4.75
CA LEU A 503 -5.39 8.75 6.13
C LEU A 503 -5.32 10.25 6.50
N LEU A 504 -5.05 10.55 7.78
CA LEU A 504 -5.06 11.89 8.36
C LEU A 504 -6.38 12.62 8.05
N ASP A 505 -6.31 13.91 7.73
CA ASP A 505 -7.42 14.74 7.30
C ASP A 505 -7.50 14.85 5.77
N ASN A 506 -6.89 13.90 5.03
CA ASN A 506 -6.83 13.95 3.57
C ASN A 506 -8.20 14.06 2.89
N PRO A 507 -9.27 13.39 3.37
CA PRO A 507 -10.61 13.55 2.81
C PRO A 507 -11.11 14.99 2.66
N LEU A 508 -10.56 15.96 3.40
CA LEU A 508 -10.93 17.37 3.30
C LEU A 508 -10.52 18.03 1.95
N PHE A 509 -9.49 17.51 1.28
CA PHE A 509 -8.95 18.15 0.07
C PHE A 509 -8.89 17.24 -1.17
N LEU A 510 -9.02 15.92 -1.03
CA LEU A 510 -8.84 14.98 -2.15
C LEU A 510 -9.72 15.34 -3.37
N GLU A 511 -11.03 15.54 -3.15
CA GLU A 511 -11.96 15.83 -4.25
C GLU A 511 -11.71 17.21 -4.88
N GLU A 512 -11.55 18.25 -4.06
CA GLU A 512 -11.35 19.64 -4.52
C GLU A 512 -10.02 19.81 -5.27
N GLN A 513 -8.96 19.14 -4.81
CA GLN A 513 -7.67 19.10 -5.49
C GLN A 513 -7.62 18.12 -6.66
N ARG A 514 -8.76 17.48 -7.01
CA ARG A 514 -8.93 16.58 -8.17
C ARG A 514 -8.10 15.30 -8.08
N PHE A 515 -7.90 14.77 -6.89
CA PHE A 515 -7.39 13.42 -6.73
C PHE A 515 -8.44 12.41 -7.20
N GLY A 516 -8.06 11.53 -8.11
CA GLY A 516 -8.88 10.41 -8.55
C GLY A 516 -8.68 9.21 -7.63
N ALA A 517 -9.76 8.49 -7.31
CA ALA A 517 -9.66 7.28 -6.51
C ALA A 517 -8.91 6.19 -7.29
N GLY A 518 -7.84 5.66 -6.69
CA GLY A 518 -7.10 4.50 -7.20
C GLY A 518 -7.86 3.21 -6.99
N ASP A 519 -7.38 2.13 -7.61
CA ASP A 519 -7.92 0.78 -7.44
C ASP A 519 -7.29 0.02 -6.25
N GLY A 520 -6.19 0.55 -5.70
CA GLY A 520 -5.48 0.01 -4.55
C GLY A 520 -6.05 0.47 -3.20
N SER A 521 -6.09 -0.45 -2.25
CA SER A 521 -6.28 -0.14 -0.82
C SER A 521 -5.04 -0.57 -0.05
N LEU A 522 -4.76 0.10 1.06
CA LEU A 522 -3.69 -0.22 1.98
C LEU A 522 -4.30 -0.60 3.32
N HIS A 523 -4.07 -1.84 3.74
CA HIS A 523 -4.59 -2.38 4.99
C HIS A 523 -3.51 -2.34 6.06
N TYR A 524 -3.84 -1.76 7.22
CA TYR A 524 -2.96 -1.67 8.38
C TYR A 524 -3.20 -2.87 9.31
N TYR A 525 -2.11 -3.44 9.80
CA TYR A 525 -2.13 -4.59 10.69
C TYR A 525 -1.23 -4.36 11.89
N LEU A 526 -1.61 -4.99 13.00
CA LEU A 526 -0.84 -5.04 14.21
C LEU A 526 -0.52 -6.50 14.53
N TYR A 527 0.76 -6.81 14.70
CA TYR A 527 1.23 -8.11 15.12
C TYR A 527 1.34 -8.15 16.65
N ASN A 528 0.80 -9.21 17.25
CA ASN A 528 0.75 -9.43 18.70
C ASN A 528 0.09 -8.28 19.49
N TYR A 529 -0.84 -7.56 18.87
CA TYR A 529 -1.62 -6.53 19.53
C TYR A 529 -3.04 -6.52 18.99
N ARG A 530 -4.00 -6.54 19.90
CA ARG A 530 -5.41 -6.43 19.61
C ARG A 530 -5.81 -4.97 19.77
N ALA A 531 -6.50 -4.43 18.77
CA ALA A 531 -7.06 -3.09 18.82
C ALA A 531 -8.43 -3.09 18.15
N ALA A 532 -9.38 -2.31 18.69
CA ALA A 532 -10.63 -2.06 18.00
C ALA A 532 -10.39 -1.37 16.63
N PRO A 533 -11.26 -1.56 15.62
CA PRO A 533 -11.10 -0.94 14.30
C PRO A 533 -10.89 0.58 14.39
N ILE A 534 -10.03 1.11 13.52
CA ILE A 534 -9.69 2.53 13.41
C ILE A 534 -10.13 3.03 12.04
N THR A 535 -10.69 4.23 12.01
CA THR A 535 -11.21 4.82 10.78
C THR A 535 -10.07 5.17 9.82
N GLY A 536 -10.20 4.75 8.55
CA GLY A 536 -9.17 4.95 7.53
C GLY A 536 -9.51 6.02 6.48
N GLY A 537 -10.53 6.84 6.72
CA GLY A 537 -10.99 7.88 5.79
C GLY A 537 -11.90 7.41 4.66
N ILE A 538 -12.48 6.20 4.78
CA ILE A 538 -13.39 5.63 3.79
C ILE A 538 -14.78 5.33 4.38
N ASP A 539 -15.82 5.45 3.55
CA ASP A 539 -17.17 4.97 3.85
C ASP A 539 -17.39 3.51 3.44
N SER A 540 -18.58 2.97 3.71
CA SER A 540 -18.96 1.60 3.34
C SER A 540 -18.96 1.31 1.83
N ARG A 541 -18.88 2.34 0.98
CA ARG A 541 -18.77 2.23 -0.48
C ARG A 541 -17.31 2.39 -0.94
N ASN A 542 -16.36 2.35 -0.01
CA ASN A 542 -14.95 2.56 -0.23
C ASN A 542 -14.64 3.94 -0.86
N GLN A 543 -15.45 4.96 -0.57
CA GLN A 543 -15.24 6.33 -1.03
C GLN A 543 -14.63 7.17 0.08
N SER A 544 -13.86 8.19 -0.29
CA SER A 544 -13.31 9.17 0.67
C SER A 544 -14.44 9.79 1.50
N SER A 545 -14.30 9.77 2.82
CA SER A 545 -15.33 10.26 3.75
C SER A 545 -14.73 11.12 4.86
N ILE A 546 -15.20 12.37 4.91
CA ILE A 546 -14.86 13.33 5.97
C ILE A 546 -15.31 12.82 7.34
N LYS A 547 -16.45 12.11 7.43
CA LYS A 547 -16.95 11.53 8.68
C LYS A 547 -16.08 10.43 9.26
N HIS A 548 -15.24 9.81 8.44
CA HIS A 548 -14.36 8.70 8.82
C HIS A 548 -12.88 9.06 8.71
N MET A 549 -12.53 10.34 8.59
CA MET A 549 -11.14 10.78 8.61
C MET A 549 -10.56 10.77 10.04
N GLY A 550 -9.27 11.06 10.16
CA GLY A 550 -8.65 11.32 11.46
C GLY A 550 -8.31 10.08 12.30
N GLY A 551 -8.51 8.86 11.81
CA GLY A 551 -8.11 7.67 12.58
C GLY A 551 -6.63 7.33 12.43
N ILE A 552 -6.16 7.18 11.20
CA ILE A 552 -4.77 6.79 10.88
C ILE A 552 -3.89 8.03 10.67
N GLY A 553 -2.86 8.17 11.49
CA GLY A 553 -1.77 9.14 11.39
C GLY A 553 -0.38 8.51 11.31
N LEU A 554 -0.31 7.25 10.87
CA LEU A 554 0.93 6.58 10.48
C LEU A 554 0.97 6.52 8.95
N THR A 555 1.99 7.10 8.32
CA THR A 555 2.20 7.00 6.87
C THR A 555 3.35 6.03 6.60
N MET A 556 3.06 4.92 5.94
CA MET A 556 4.03 3.87 5.60
C MET A 556 4.69 4.12 4.25
N LEU A 557 5.87 3.52 4.04
CA LEU A 557 6.74 3.72 2.86
C LEU A 557 6.53 2.72 1.74
#